data_AF-A0AB39QHD6-F1
#
_entry.id   AF-A0AB39QHD6-F1
#
_cell.length_a   1.000
_cell.length_b   1.000
_cell.length_c   1.000
_cell.angle_alpha   90.00
_cell.angle_beta   90.00
_cell.angle_gamma   90.00
#
_symmetry.space_group_name_H-M   'P 1'
#
loop_
_entity.id
_entity.type
_entity.pdbx_description
1 polymer ?
#
loop_
_entity_poly.entity_id
_entity_poly.type
_entity_poly.pdbx_seq_one_letter_code
_entity_poly.pdbx_strand_id
1 'polypeptide(L)'
;MWWVGFETVTWTGESEPTWYETFDGEAKRGFCATCGSRVAAIDSDIPETGINVTALDDTSGADLVPIHASFRDNAVHWLSPVPETERSAAG
;
A
#
# COMPACT_ATOMS: atom_id res chain seq x y z
N MET A 1 1.28 -1.54 -7.74
CA MET A 1 1.36 -2.19 -6.41
C MET A 1 0.00 -2.05 -5.77
N TRP A 2 -0.43 -3.04 -4.98
CA TRP A 2 -1.75 -3.08 -4.34
C TRP A 2 -1.56 -2.77 -2.87
N TRP A 3 -2.07 -1.63 -2.42
CA TRP A 3 -1.91 -1.12 -1.07
C TRP A 3 -3.24 -1.16 -0.32
N VAL A 4 -3.15 -1.43 0.98
CA VAL A 4 -4.25 -1.26 1.94
C VAL A 4 -3.72 -0.48 3.13
N GLY A 5 -4.50 0.46 3.65
CA GLY A 5 -4.16 1.23 4.84
C GLY A 5 -4.51 0.48 6.13
N PHE A 6 -3.63 0.56 7.12
CA PHE A 6 -3.89 0.11 8.48
C PHE A 6 -3.62 1.27 9.45
N GLU A 7 -4.59 1.55 10.33
CA GLU A 7 -4.45 2.57 11.39
C GLU A 7 -3.34 2.20 12.39
N THR A 8 -3.12 0.92 12.64
CA THR A 8 -2.09 0.44 13.57
C THR A 8 -1.37 -0.77 12.99
N VAL A 9 -0.04 -0.69 12.95
CA VAL A 9 0.84 -1.78 12.53
C VAL A 9 1.86 -2.04 13.62
N THR A 10 2.10 -3.31 13.94
CA THR A 10 3.16 -3.72 14.86
C THR A 10 4.10 -4.68 14.13
N TRP A 11 5.38 -4.34 14.09
CA TRP A 11 6.41 -5.21 13.53
C TRP A 11 6.79 -6.28 14.55
N THR A 12 6.52 -7.54 14.21
CA THR A 12 6.76 -8.70 15.10
C THR A 12 8.04 -9.47 14.77
N GLY A 13 8.72 -9.10 13.67
CA GLY A 13 10.02 -9.65 13.30
C GLY A 13 11.17 -9.08 14.14
N GLU A 14 12.39 -9.52 13.85
CA GLU A 14 13.60 -9.06 14.54
C GLU A 14 13.84 -7.54 14.42
N SER A 15 13.35 -6.93 13.33
CA SER A 15 13.40 -5.50 13.09
C SER A 15 12.21 -5.01 12.27
N GLU A 16 12.00 -3.69 12.28
CA GLU A 16 11.18 -3.00 11.29
C GLU A 16 11.74 -3.18 9.85
N PRO A 17 10.94 -2.93 8.80
CA PRO A 17 11.47 -2.80 7.45
C PRO A 17 12.51 -1.67 7.34
N THR A 18 13.46 -1.83 6.43
CA THR A 18 14.35 -0.72 6.06
C THR A 18 13.55 0.32 5.29
N TRP A 19 13.68 1.59 5.68
CA TRP A 19 12.97 2.69 5.07
C TRP A 19 13.85 3.43 4.06
N TYR A 20 13.28 3.74 2.90
CA TYR A 20 13.88 4.62 1.90
C TYR A 20 12.90 5.74 1.56
N GLU A 21 13.34 6.99 1.66
CA GLU A 21 12.57 8.16 1.25
C GLU A 21 12.53 8.22 -0.28
N THR A 22 11.35 7.96 -0.83
CA THR A 22 11.11 8.07 -2.27
C THR A 22 10.83 9.51 -2.68
N PHE A 23 10.29 10.30 -1.76
CA PHE A 23 10.16 11.74 -1.87
C PHE A 23 10.48 12.35 -0.51
N ASP A 24 11.45 13.26 -0.48
CA ASP A 24 11.98 13.83 0.76
C ASP A 24 10.87 14.50 1.58
N GLY A 25 10.69 14.06 2.83
CA GLY A 25 9.66 14.55 3.75
C GLY A 25 8.21 14.13 3.44
N GLU A 26 7.90 13.62 2.24
CA GLU A 26 6.51 13.30 1.85
C GLU A 26 6.23 11.80 1.82
N ALA A 27 7.16 10.98 1.36
CA ALA A 27 6.88 9.56 1.12
C ALA A 27 8.11 8.69 1.37
N LYS A 28 7.92 7.64 2.18
CA LYS A 28 8.91 6.58 2.38
C LYS A 28 8.33 5.20 2.11
N ARG A 29 9.19 4.30 1.64
CA ARG A 29 8.86 2.91 1.32
C ARG A 29 9.69 1.96 2.17
N GLY A 30 9.01 1.06 2.85
CA GLY A 30 9.58 0.02 3.69
C GLY A 30 9.82 -1.25 2.90
N PHE A 31 11.02 -1.81 3.01
CA PHE A 31 11.41 -3.06 2.34
C PHE A 31 12.21 -3.99 3.26
N CYS A 32 12.19 -5.29 2.96
CA CYS A 32 13.04 -6.26 3.64
C CYS A 32 14.50 -6.09 3.20
N ALA A 33 15.41 -5.81 4.15
CA ALA A 33 16.84 -5.66 3.87
C ALA A 33 17.50 -6.91 3.27
N THR A 34 16.92 -8.09 3.49
CA THR A 34 17.49 -9.37 3.06
C THR A 34 17.09 -9.73 1.63
N CYS A 35 15.81 -9.65 1.29
CA CYS A 35 15.29 -10.08 -0.02
C CYS A 35 14.83 -8.93 -0.93
N GLY A 36 14.78 -7.69 -0.42
CA GLY A 36 14.37 -6.50 -1.19
C GLY A 36 12.85 -6.36 -1.41
N SER A 37 12.03 -7.26 -0.86
CA SER A 37 10.57 -7.18 -1.01
C SER A 37 10.01 -5.91 -0.36
N ARG A 38 9.17 -5.18 -1.10
CA ARG A 38 8.49 -3.97 -0.60
C ARG A 38 7.24 -4.37 0.18
N VAL A 39 7.20 -3.98 1.45
CA VAL A 39 6.17 -4.43 2.40
C VAL A 39 5.29 -3.29 2.88
N ALA A 40 5.83 -2.07 2.99
CA ALA A 40 5.15 -0.96 3.63
C ALA A 40 5.39 0.39 2.94
N ALA A 41 4.53 1.34 3.23
CA ALA A 41 4.59 2.73 2.79
C ALA A 41 4.08 3.62 3.92
N ILE A 42 4.71 4.79 4.07
CA ILE A 42 4.20 5.89 4.88
C ILE A 42 4.23 7.11 3.96
N ASP A 43 3.08 7.78 3.88
CA ASP A 43 2.87 9.01 3.12
C ASP A 43 2.42 10.11 4.10
N SER A 44 2.98 11.32 3.98
CA SER A 44 2.86 12.36 5.02
C SER A 44 1.44 12.92 5.18
N ASP A 45 0.61 12.77 4.15
CA ASP A 45 -0.76 13.27 4.06
C ASP A 45 -1.81 12.22 4.45
N ILE A 46 -1.41 10.97 4.72
CA ILE A 46 -2.29 9.86 5.08
C ILE A 46 -1.90 9.33 6.47
N PRO A 47 -2.84 9.22 7.43
CA PRO A 47 -2.52 8.77 8.78
C PRO A 47 -2.23 7.27 8.87
N GLU A 48 -2.73 6.48 7.92
CA GLU A 48 -2.57 5.03 7.88
C GLU A 48 -1.21 4.61 7.35
N THR A 49 -0.69 3.49 7.85
CA THR A 49 0.46 2.84 7.22
C THR A 49 -0.04 1.96 6.08
N GLY A 50 0.42 2.25 4.86
CA GLY A 50 0.12 1.43 3.70
C GLY A 50 0.90 0.11 3.76
N ILE A 51 0.22 -1.02 3.72
CA ILE A 51 0.82 -2.35 3.61
C ILE A 51 0.55 -2.91 2.22
N ASN A 52 1.56 -3.50 1.61
CA ASN A 52 1.37 -4.17 0.32
C ASN A 52 0.55 -5.43 0.57
N VAL A 53 -0.64 -5.54 -0.04
CA VAL A 53 -1.56 -6.66 0.21
C VAL A 53 -0.91 -8.00 -0.12
N THR A 54 0.00 -8.03 -1.11
CA THR A 54 0.72 -9.28 -1.45
C THR A 54 1.75 -9.70 -0.40
N ALA A 55 1.98 -8.90 0.64
CA ALA A 55 2.80 -9.27 1.79
C ALA A 55 1.96 -9.87 2.95
N LEU A 56 0.63 -9.92 2.83
CA LEU A 56 -0.26 -10.54 3.80
C LEU A 56 -0.45 -12.03 3.46
N ASP A 57 -0.51 -12.87 4.49
CA ASP A 57 -0.78 -14.31 4.32
C ASP A 57 -2.26 -14.58 3.96
N ASP A 58 -3.19 -13.82 4.53
CA ASP A 58 -4.61 -13.88 4.21
C ASP A 58 -5.05 -12.62 3.45
N THR A 59 -5.44 -12.81 2.20
CA THR A 59 -5.92 -11.75 1.30
C THR A 59 -7.39 -11.94 0.92
N SER A 60 -8.11 -12.84 1.60
CA SER A 60 -9.50 -13.19 1.28
C SER A 60 -10.54 -12.20 1.82
N GLY A 61 -10.12 -11.23 2.64
CA GLY A 61 -10.99 -10.22 3.22
C GLY A 61 -11.71 -9.38 2.16
N ALA A 62 -13.02 -9.21 2.30
CA ALA A 62 -13.83 -8.39 1.40
C ALA A 62 -13.36 -6.93 1.34
N ASP A 63 -12.81 -6.42 2.43
CA ASP A 63 -12.29 -5.05 2.55
C ASP A 63 -10.94 -4.86 1.83
N LEU A 64 -10.32 -5.94 1.34
CA LEU A 64 -9.08 -5.85 0.56
C LEU A 64 -9.33 -5.65 -0.94
N VAL A 65 -10.55 -5.89 -1.43
CA VAL A 65 -10.88 -5.74 -2.86
C VAL A 65 -10.47 -4.35 -3.36
N PRO A 66 -9.63 -4.22 -4.40
CA PRO A 66 -9.18 -2.93 -4.89
C PRO A 66 -10.35 -2.04 -5.31
N ILE A 67 -10.41 -0.82 -4.77
CA ILE A 67 -11.46 0.17 -5.07
C ILE A 67 -11.00 1.29 -5.99
N HIS A 68 -9.69 1.44 -6.16
CA HIS A 68 -9.07 2.51 -6.93
C HIS A 68 -7.76 2.04 -7.56
N ALA A 69 -7.41 2.61 -8.73
CA ALA A 69 -6.12 2.40 -9.39
C ALA A 69 -5.48 3.75 -9.73
N SER A 70 -4.48 4.15 -8.95
CA SER A 70 -3.71 5.35 -9.23
C SER A 70 -2.95 5.24 -10.55
N PHE A 71 -2.69 6.39 -11.19
CA PHE A 71 -2.01 6.48 -12.48
C PHE A 71 -2.66 5.64 -13.59
N ARG A 72 -3.99 5.49 -13.57
CA ARG A 72 -4.75 4.73 -14.58
C ARG A 72 -4.46 5.15 -16.02
N ASP A 73 -4.11 6.42 -16.24
CA ASP A 73 -3.77 6.93 -17.57
C ASP A 73 -2.45 6.37 -18.11
N ASN A 74 -1.61 5.81 -17.22
CA ASN A 74 -0.40 5.08 -17.56
C ASN A 74 -0.62 3.56 -17.62
N ALA A 75 -1.85 3.08 -17.45
CA ALA A 75 -2.15 1.66 -17.53
C ALA A 75 -1.91 1.14 -18.97
N VAL A 76 -1.39 -0.08 -19.04
CA VAL A 76 -1.24 -0.78 -20.31
C VAL A 76 -2.60 -1.08 -20.93
N HIS A 77 -2.71 -0.93 -22.25
CA HIS A 77 -3.99 -0.99 -22.98
C HIS A 77 -4.75 -2.32 -22.86
N TRP A 78 -4.08 -3.41 -22.47
CA TRP A 78 -4.69 -4.73 -22.30
C TRP A 78 -5.20 -4.99 -20.87
N LEU A 79 -4.86 -4.13 -19.91
CA LEU A 79 -5.32 -4.26 -18.53
C LEU A 79 -6.67 -3.55 -18.38
N SER A 80 -7.71 -4.30 -18.01
CA SER A 80 -9.00 -3.70 -17.71
C SER A 80 -8.89 -2.72 -16.53
N PRO A 81 -9.51 -1.53 -16.61
CA PRO A 81 -9.51 -0.59 -15.50
C PRO A 81 -10.17 -1.20 -14.26
N VAL A 82 -9.62 -0.90 -13.09
CA VAL A 82 -10.29 -1.18 -11.81
C VAL A 82 -11.53 -0.27 -11.72
N PRO A 83 -12.74 -0.80 -11.51
CA PRO A 83 -13.92 0.02 -11.32
C PRO A 83 -13.75 0.92 -10.09
N GLU A 84 -14.03 2.20 -10.24
CA GLU A 84 -14.02 3.14 -9.12
C GLU A 84 -15.30 2.91 -8.29
N THR A 85 -15.14 2.32 -7.11
CA THR A 85 -16.27 1.96 -6.22
C THR A 85 -16.26 2.70 -4.90
N GLU A 86 -15.54 3.82 -4.79
CA GLU A 86 -15.51 4.60 -3.56
C GLU A 86 -16.92 4.92 -3.05
N ARG A 87 -17.20 4.52 -1.80
CA ARG A 87 -18.20 5.21 -0.99
C ARG A 87 -17.49 6.44 -0.44
N SER A 88 -17.94 7.62 -0.85
CA SER A 88 -17.46 8.90 -0.33
C SER A 88 -17.38 8.85 1.20
N ALA A 89 -16.18 8.89 1.75
CA ALA A 89 -15.96 9.19 3.17
C ALA A 89 -16.15 10.71 3.36
N ALA A 90 -17.39 11.17 3.17
CA ALA A 90 -17.82 12.50 3.56
C ALA A 90 -18.80 12.33 4.73
N GLY A 91 -18.31 12.61 5.94
CA GLY A 91 -19.06 12.67 7.18
C GLY A 91 -18.24 13.32 8.28
#